data_AF-A0A845DNP2-F1
#
_entry.id   AF-A0A845DNP2-F1
#
_cell.length_a   1.000
_cell.length_b   1.000
_cell.length_c   1.000
_cell.angle_alpha   90.00
_cell.angle_beta   90.00
_cell.angle_gamma   90.00
#
_symmetry.space_group_name_H-M   'P 1'
#
loop_
_entity.id
_entity.type
_entity.pdbx_description
1 polymer ?
#
loop_
_entity_poly.entity_id
_entity_poly.type
_entity_poly.pdbx_seq_one_letter_code
_entity_poly.pdbx_strand_id
1 'polypeptide(L)'
;MHTSKLIILTVLLLLMGCIGKSEEVQVLSASPDEYELYLYTNPEQEEKAENYMSALLNWKLDIEDKKRLQFKQTTTESHKVKDIEDDSLPMLVVKKEGRTITKLSGVNTESRISSTLEQSLVLSGT
;
A
#
# COMPACT_ATOMS: atom_id res chain seq x y z
N MET A 1 -7.20 47.55 29.60
CA MET A 1 -6.15 46.54 29.27
C MET A 1 -6.66 45.09 29.39
N HIS A 2 -7.88 44.78 28.92
CA HIS A 2 -8.45 43.41 29.04
C HIS A 2 -8.74 42.74 27.70
N THR A 3 -8.77 43.47 26.58
CA THR A 3 -9.15 42.97 25.26
C THR A 3 -8.00 42.26 24.52
N SER A 4 -6.74 42.66 24.71
CA SER A 4 -5.59 42.00 24.05
C SER A 4 -5.31 40.58 24.55
N LYS A 5 -5.65 40.25 25.81
CA LYS A 5 -5.42 38.90 26.35
C LYS A 5 -6.41 37.87 25.80
N LEU A 6 -7.62 38.30 25.43
CA LEU A 6 -8.65 37.42 24.88
C LEU A 6 -8.29 36.96 23.45
N ILE A 7 -7.73 37.86 22.64
CA ILE A 7 -7.33 37.59 21.25
C ILE A 7 -6.21 36.55 21.19
N ILE A 8 -5.24 36.61 22.11
CA ILE A 8 -4.13 35.66 22.18
C ILE A 8 -4.64 34.24 22.47
N LEU A 9 -5.66 34.10 23.33
CA LEU A 9 -6.25 32.80 23.66
C LEU A 9 -7.00 32.19 22.46
N THR A 10 -7.68 33.01 21.66
CA THR A 10 -8.42 32.57 20.47
C THR A 10 -7.48 32.12 19.34
N VAL A 11 -6.33 32.77 19.18
CA VAL A 11 -5.31 32.38 18.18
C VAL A 11 -4.64 31.05 18.55
N LEU A 12 -4.44 30.76 19.84
CA LEU A 12 -3.86 29.49 20.30
C LEU A 12 -4.80 28.28 20.10
N LEU A 13 -6.12 28.48 20.22
CA LEU A 13 -7.11 27.42 19.98
C LEU A 13 -7.21 27.01 18.50
N LEU A 14 -6.88 27.90 17.56
CA LEU A 14 -6.86 27.61 16.13
C LEU A 14 -5.67 26.75 15.69
N LEU A 15 -4.62 26.64 16.51
CA LEU A 15 -3.44 25.78 16.24
C LEU A 15 -3.64 24.31 16.64
N MET A 16 -4.73 23.96 17.33
CA MET A 16 -5.12 22.56 17.57
C MET A 16 -5.88 21.95 16.38
N GLY A 17 -5.81 22.58 15.21
CA GLY A 17 -6.46 22.14 13.99
C GLY A 17 -5.92 20.79 13.47
N CYS A 18 -6.84 19.82 13.43
CA CYS A 18 -6.76 18.53 12.76
C CYS A 18 -5.62 17.59 13.20
N ILE A 19 -5.88 16.80 14.25
CA ILE A 19 -5.33 15.43 14.32
C ILE A 19 -5.99 14.69 13.14
N GLY A 20 -5.28 14.63 12.00
CA GLY A 20 -5.71 13.85 10.86
C GLY A 20 -5.95 12.42 11.32
N LYS A 21 -7.16 11.91 11.07
CA LYS A 21 -7.52 10.54 11.38
C LYS A 21 -6.67 9.65 10.47
N SER A 22 -5.53 9.18 10.98
CA SER A 22 -4.68 8.26 10.24
C SER A 22 -5.43 6.94 10.13
N GLU A 23 -5.77 6.56 8.90
CA GLU A 23 -6.38 5.25 8.64
C GLU A 23 -5.30 4.17 8.71
N GLU A 24 -5.59 3.10 9.46
CA GLU A 24 -4.73 1.92 9.51
C GLU A 24 -4.97 1.09 8.25
N VAL A 25 -3.88 0.71 7.57
CA VAL A 25 -3.91 -0.12 6.37
C VAL A 25 -3.20 -1.43 6.65
N GLN A 26 -3.74 -2.51 6.08
CA GLN A 26 -3.06 -3.80 6.10
C GLN A 26 -2.03 -3.85 4.98
N VAL A 27 -0.90 -4.49 5.26
CA VAL A 27 0.20 -4.68 4.31
C VAL A 27 0.52 -6.15 4.22
N LEU A 28 0.23 -6.74 3.07
CA LEU A 28 0.76 -8.05 2.69
C LEU A 28 2.06 -7.83 1.91
N SER A 29 3.16 -8.36 2.41
CA SER A 29 4.49 -8.14 1.84
C SER A 29 5.19 -9.45 1.52
N ALA A 30 6.02 -9.45 0.48
CA ALA A 30 6.94 -10.54 0.16
C ALA A 30 8.20 -9.99 -0.49
N SER A 31 9.35 -10.63 -0.25
CA SER A 31 10.64 -10.20 -0.81
C SER A 31 11.38 -11.36 -1.49
N PRO A 32 10.91 -11.84 -2.66
CA PRO A 32 11.61 -12.85 -3.42
C PRO A 32 12.82 -12.22 -4.16
N ASP A 33 14.00 -12.80 -3.96
CA ASP A 33 15.25 -12.41 -4.64
C ASP A 33 15.55 -10.91 -4.53
N GLU A 34 15.55 -10.19 -5.65
CA GLU A 34 15.84 -8.75 -5.77
C GLU A 34 14.59 -7.84 -5.73
N TYR A 35 13.41 -8.45 -5.60
CA TYR A 35 12.13 -7.74 -5.62
C TYR A 35 11.52 -7.63 -4.24
N GLU A 36 10.78 -6.54 -4.02
CA GLU A 36 9.90 -6.37 -2.88
C GLU A 36 8.48 -6.11 -3.38
N LEU A 37 7.53 -6.87 -2.86
CA LEU A 37 6.13 -6.76 -3.19
C LEU A 37 5.35 -6.30 -1.96
N TYR A 38 4.46 -5.34 -2.16
CA TYR A 38 3.57 -4.83 -1.13
C TYR A 38 2.16 -4.71 -1.69
N LEU A 39 1.18 -5.33 -1.03
CA LEU A 39 -0.23 -5.09 -1.25
C LEU A 39 -0.78 -4.36 -0.02
N TYR A 40 -1.19 -3.11 -0.24
CA TYR A 40 -1.86 -2.27 0.76
C TYR A 40 -3.36 -2.40 0.60
N THR A 41 -4.07 -2.68 1.69
CA THR A 41 -5.54 -2.78 1.70
C THR A 41 -6.14 -2.03 2.87
N ASN A 42 -7.37 -1.55 2.69
CA ASN A 42 -8.17 -1.04 3.79
C ASN A 42 -8.90 -2.23 4.43
N PRO A 43 -8.77 -2.46 5.75
CA PRO A 43 -9.48 -3.55 6.44
C PRO A 43 -11.01 -3.49 6.30
N GLU A 44 -11.59 -2.30 6.11
CA GLU A 44 -13.03 -2.13 5.92
C GLU A 44 -13.48 -2.40 4.46
N GLN A 45 -12.55 -2.64 3.53
CA GLN A 45 -12.82 -2.82 2.10
C GLN A 45 -12.09 -4.03 1.52
N GLU A 46 -11.95 -5.11 2.30
CA GLU A 46 -11.22 -6.32 1.91
C GLU A 46 -11.74 -6.95 0.60
N GLU A 47 -13.05 -6.87 0.37
CA GLU A 47 -13.72 -7.32 -0.87
C GLU A 47 -13.10 -6.70 -2.15
N LYS A 48 -12.61 -5.45 -2.08
CA LYS A 48 -11.98 -4.79 -3.22
C LYS A 48 -10.62 -5.40 -3.57
N ALA A 49 -9.99 -6.10 -2.62
CA ALA A 49 -8.68 -6.70 -2.74
C ALA A 49 -8.70 -8.19 -3.10
N GLU A 50 -9.87 -8.83 -3.21
CA GLU A 50 -9.99 -10.27 -3.49
C GLU A 50 -9.21 -10.70 -4.75
N ASN A 51 -9.39 -9.96 -5.86
CA ASN A 51 -8.68 -10.24 -7.11
C ASN A 51 -7.15 -10.10 -6.97
N TYR A 52 -6.67 -9.22 -6.10
CA TYR A 52 -5.24 -9.09 -5.82
C TYR A 52 -4.72 -10.28 -5.02
N MET A 53 -5.46 -10.70 -4.00
CA MET A 53 -5.10 -11.87 -3.20
C MET A 53 -5.07 -13.13 -4.06
N SER A 54 -6.09 -13.35 -4.89
CA SER A 54 -6.14 -14.48 -5.83
C SER A 54 -4.96 -14.48 -6.80
N ALA A 55 -4.64 -13.34 -7.42
CA ALA A 55 -3.50 -13.23 -8.33
C ALA A 55 -2.16 -13.52 -7.63
N LEU A 56 -1.96 -13.02 -6.40
CA LEU A 56 -0.73 -13.25 -5.63
C LEU A 56 -0.60 -14.72 -5.18
N LEU A 57 -1.69 -15.37 -4.82
CA LEU A 57 -1.72 -16.79 -4.49
C LEU A 57 -1.44 -17.65 -5.72
N ASN A 58 -2.04 -17.33 -6.86
CA ASN A 58 -1.78 -18.03 -8.12
C ASN A 58 -0.31 -17.86 -8.54
N TRP A 59 0.22 -16.64 -8.48
CA TRP A 59 1.63 -16.39 -8.71
C TRP A 59 2.53 -17.22 -7.78
N LYS A 60 2.18 -17.34 -6.48
CA LYS A 60 2.91 -18.23 -5.55
C LYS A 60 2.91 -19.70 -6.00
N LEU A 61 1.82 -20.17 -6.59
CA LEU A 61 1.69 -21.55 -7.04
C LEU A 61 2.44 -21.84 -8.34
N ASP A 62 2.64 -20.81 -9.17
CA ASP A 62 3.29 -20.91 -10.49
C ASP A 62 4.82 -20.80 -10.43
N ILE A 63 5.36 -20.22 -9.37
CA ILE A 63 6.82 -20.15 -9.17
C ILE A 63 7.37 -21.56 -8.85
N GLU A 64 8.40 -21.99 -9.58
CA GLU A 64 9.04 -23.31 -9.42
C GLU A 64 9.51 -23.58 -7.97
N ASP A 65 10.08 -22.56 -7.32
CA ASP A 65 10.42 -22.61 -5.88
C ASP A 65 9.36 -21.92 -5.02
N LYS A 66 8.34 -22.69 -4.63
CA LYS A 66 7.24 -22.22 -3.77
C LYS A 66 7.68 -21.75 -2.38
N LYS A 67 8.88 -22.14 -1.92
CA LYS A 67 9.44 -21.69 -0.63
C LYS A 67 10.06 -20.30 -0.70
N ARG A 68 10.37 -19.84 -1.91
CA ARG A 68 10.96 -18.52 -2.20
C ARG A 68 9.99 -17.38 -1.92
N LEU A 69 8.68 -17.61 -2.11
CA LEU A 69 7.66 -16.60 -1.89
C LEU A 69 6.92 -16.80 -0.56
N GLN A 70 7.34 -16.04 0.45
CA GLN A 70 6.70 -16.01 1.78
C GLN A 70 6.02 -14.67 1.99
N PHE A 71 4.72 -14.72 2.24
CA PHE A 71 3.95 -13.53 2.56
C PHE A 71 3.97 -13.25 4.05
N LYS A 72 4.16 -11.98 4.40
CA LYS A 72 4.05 -11.46 5.76
C LYS A 72 2.97 -10.38 5.78
N GLN A 73 2.00 -10.55 6.67
CA GLN A 73 0.95 -9.56 6.92
C GLN A 73 1.34 -8.69 8.12
N THR A 74 1.21 -7.38 7.96
CA THR A 74 1.44 -6.37 9.00
C THR A 74 0.39 -5.27 8.85
N THR A 75 0.35 -4.33 9.78
CA THR A 75 -0.43 -3.10 9.64
C THR A 75 0.48 -1.88 9.75
N THR A 76 0.09 -0.79 9.11
CA THR A 76 0.77 0.50 9.20
C THR A 76 -0.23 1.63 9.07
N GLU A 77 0.16 2.81 9.50
CA GLU A 77 -0.59 4.04 9.25
C GLU A 77 -0.44 4.45 7.78
N SER A 78 -1.54 4.78 7.11
CA SER A 78 -1.56 5.14 5.68
C SER A 78 -0.59 6.28 5.36
N HIS A 79 -0.55 7.32 6.19
CA HIS A 79 0.33 8.49 5.99
C HIS A 79 1.83 8.18 6.11
N LYS A 80 2.22 7.04 6.70
CA LYS A 80 3.62 6.58 6.76
C LYS A 80 4.06 5.92 5.45
N VAL A 81 3.13 5.57 4.58
CA VAL A 81 3.40 4.92 3.30
C VAL A 81 3.38 5.97 2.19
N LYS A 82 4.56 6.37 1.72
CA LYS A 82 4.71 7.35 0.62
C LYS A 82 4.02 6.93 -0.68
N ASP A 83 3.77 5.64 -0.84
CA ASP A 83 3.23 5.09 -2.09
C ASP A 83 1.70 5.19 -2.19
N ILE A 84 0.99 5.34 -1.07
CA ILE A 84 -0.47 5.42 -1.01
C ILE A 84 -0.89 6.87 -1.26
N GLU A 85 -1.68 7.08 -2.31
CA GLU A 85 -2.43 8.31 -2.54
C GLU A 85 -3.84 8.17 -1.92
N ASP A 86 -4.46 9.25 -1.47
CA ASP A 86 -5.79 9.19 -0.86
C ASP A 86 -6.80 8.50 -1.82
N ASP A 87 -7.63 7.58 -1.30
CA ASP A 87 -8.58 6.72 -2.05
C ASP A 87 -8.00 5.73 -3.09
N SER A 88 -6.70 5.48 -3.08
CA SER A 88 -6.05 4.58 -4.05
C SER A 88 -6.02 3.09 -3.67
N LEU A 89 -6.68 2.69 -2.57
CA LEU A 89 -6.67 1.31 -2.09
C LEU A 89 -7.74 0.43 -2.77
N PRO A 90 -7.48 -0.88 -2.97
CA PRO A 90 -6.22 -1.57 -2.69
C PRO A 90 -5.10 -1.16 -3.67
N MET A 91 -3.85 -1.25 -3.23
CA MET A 91 -2.71 -0.89 -4.05
C MET A 91 -1.63 -1.96 -3.99
N LEU A 92 -1.28 -2.50 -5.16
CA LEU A 92 -0.10 -3.33 -5.36
C LEU A 92 1.09 -2.46 -5.75
N VAL A 93 2.21 -2.63 -5.07
CA VAL A 93 3.48 -1.97 -5.35
C VAL A 93 4.55 -3.03 -5.50
N VAL A 94 5.29 -2.98 -6.61
CA VAL A 94 6.47 -3.82 -6.85
C VAL A 94 7.69 -2.91 -6.89
N LYS A 95 8.70 -3.25 -6.10
CA LYS A 95 9.99 -2.56 -6.05
C LYS A 95 11.10 -3.51 -6.46
N LYS A 96 12.13 -2.96 -7.09
CA LYS A 96 13.42 -3.60 -7.34
C LYS A 96 14.51 -2.67 -6.82
N GLU A 97 15.43 -3.18 -6.00
CA GLU A 97 16.49 -2.38 -5.38
C GLU A 97 15.96 -1.11 -4.67
N GLY A 98 14.83 -1.24 -3.96
CA GLY A 98 14.16 -0.14 -3.26
C GLY A 98 13.44 0.88 -4.17
N ARG A 99 13.49 0.73 -5.49
CA ARG A 99 12.80 1.61 -6.45
C ARG A 99 11.50 0.99 -6.93
N THR A 100 10.42 1.77 -6.90
CA THR A 100 9.13 1.33 -7.42
C THR A 100 9.17 1.18 -8.94
N ILE A 101 9.00 -0.05 -9.43
CA ILE A 101 8.93 -0.37 -10.86
C ILE A 101 7.50 -0.49 -11.35
N THR A 102 6.53 -0.73 -10.45
CA THR A 102 5.12 -0.83 -10.81
C THR A 102 4.22 -0.48 -9.62
N LYS A 103 3.12 0.21 -9.93
CA LYS A 103 1.99 0.45 -9.03
C LYS A 103 0.68 0.10 -9.73
N LEU A 104 -0.22 -0.55 -9.03
CA LEU A 104 -1.57 -0.84 -9.53
C LEU A 104 -2.58 -0.64 -8.40
N SER A 105 -3.37 0.43 -8.50
CA SER A 105 -4.34 0.88 -7.49
C SER A 105 -5.80 0.61 -7.91
N GLY A 106 -6.67 0.57 -6.90
CA GLY A 106 -8.12 0.43 -7.05
C GLY A 106 -8.58 -0.96 -7.45
N VAL A 107 -9.84 -1.08 -7.85
CA VAL A 107 -10.42 -2.37 -8.26
C VAL A 107 -9.89 -2.78 -9.64
N ASN A 108 -9.23 -3.93 -9.72
CA ASN A 108 -8.70 -4.49 -10.95
C ASN A 108 -9.13 -5.95 -11.12
N THR A 109 -9.13 -6.44 -12.35
CA THR A 109 -9.38 -7.87 -12.64
C THR A 109 -8.14 -8.69 -12.30
N GLU A 110 -8.33 -9.94 -11.89
CA GLU A 110 -7.23 -10.86 -11.63
C GLU A 110 -6.27 -10.95 -12.82
N SER A 111 -6.80 -11.08 -14.04
CA SER A 111 -6.00 -11.13 -15.28
C SER A 111 -5.11 -9.91 -15.50
N ARG A 112 -5.59 -8.71 -15.15
CA ARG A 112 -4.82 -7.47 -15.26
C ARG A 112 -3.72 -7.42 -14.21
N ILE A 113 -4.01 -7.91 -13.01
CA ILE A 113 -3.05 -7.97 -11.91
C ILE A 113 -1.93 -8.98 -12.23
N SER A 114 -2.26 -10.19 -12.67
CA SER A 114 -1.29 -11.22 -13.03
C SER A 114 -0.38 -10.79 -14.18
N SER A 115 -0.96 -10.25 -15.26
CA SER A 115 -0.16 -9.75 -16.38
C SER A 115 0.75 -8.57 -15.99
N THR A 116 0.31 -7.72 -15.06
CA THR A 116 1.13 -6.65 -14.50
C THR A 116 2.30 -7.20 -13.69
N LEU A 117 2.06 -8.21 -12.84
CA LEU A 117 3.10 -8.90 -12.08
C LEU A 117 4.14 -9.53 -13.02
N GLU A 118 3.71 -10.32 -14.00
CA GLU A 118 4.58 -10.97 -14.98
C GLU A 118 5.45 -9.96 -15.73
N GLN A 119 4.84 -8.89 -16.27
CA GLN A 119 5.58 -7.87 -17.01
C GLN A 119 6.58 -7.14 -16.12
N SER A 120 6.20 -6.76 -14.91
CA SER A 120 7.09 -6.03 -13.99
C SER A 120 8.34 -6.84 -13.60
N LEU A 121 8.19 -8.15 -13.45
CA LEU A 121 9.26 -9.06 -13.07
C LEU A 121 10.13 -9.45 -14.27
N VAL A 122 9.55 -9.58 -15.47
CA VAL A 122 10.29 -9.92 -16.70
C VAL A 122 11.07 -8.72 -17.25
N LEU A 123 10.47 -7.53 -17.29
CA LEU A 123 11.11 -6.31 -17.81
C LEU A 123 12.29 -5.82 -16.97
N SER A 124 12.39 -6.32 -15.74
CA SER A 124 13.47 -5.99 -14.81
C SER A 124 14.66 -6.96 -14.93
N GLY A 125 14.53 -8.07 -15.67
CA GLY A 125 15.55 -9.12 -15.82
C GLY A 125 16.45 -9.02 -17.07
N THR A 126 16.41 -7.90 -17.80
CA THR A 126 17.27 -7.60 -18.97
C THR A 126 18.17 -6.41 -18.70
#